data_AF-A0AAW0JCD9-F1
#
_entry.id   AF-A0AAW0JCD9-F1
#
_cell.length_a   1.000
_cell.length_b   1.000
_cell.length_c   1.000
_cell.angle_alpha   90.00
_cell.angle_beta   90.00
_cell.angle_gamma   90.00
#
_symmetry.space_group_name_H-M   'P 1'
#
loop_
_entity.id
_entity.type
_entity.pdbx_description
1 polymer ?
#
loop_
_entity_poly.entity_id
_entity_poly.type
_entity_poly.pdbx_seq_one_letter_code
_entity_poly.pdbx_strand_id
1 'polypeptide(L)'
;MTNDKTIGGGDDAFNTFFSETGSGKHVPRAVFVDLEPTVIDEVISSLTASLRFDGALNVDVTEFQTNLVPYPRIHFMLSSYAPVISAEKAYHEQLSVAEITNSAFEPSSMMAKCDPRHGKYMACCLMYRGDVVPKDVNAAVATIKTKRTIQFVDWCPTGFKCGINYQPPTVVPGGDLAKVQRAVCMISNSTSVAEVFSRIDHKFDLMYAKRAFVHWYVGEGMEEGEFSEAREDLAALEKDYEEVGAEADEGEDDEGDEY
;
A
#
# COMPACT_ATOMS: atom_id res chain seq x y z
N MET A 1 -11.83 -48.11 28.44
CA MET A 1 -10.35 -48.02 28.46
C MET A 1 -9.82 -48.72 27.23
N THR A 2 -9.47 -47.94 26.21
CA THR A 2 -8.53 -48.33 25.16
C THR A 2 -7.61 -47.13 25.03
N ASN A 3 -6.41 -47.29 25.61
CA ASN A 3 -5.34 -46.32 25.50
C ASN A 3 -4.94 -46.23 24.03
N ASP A 4 -4.99 -45.02 23.46
CA ASP A 4 -4.06 -44.69 22.39
C ASP A 4 -3.20 -43.53 22.89
N LYS A 5 -1.96 -43.88 23.27
CA LYS A 5 -0.92 -42.93 23.63
C LYS A 5 -0.37 -42.40 22.31
N THR A 6 -0.69 -41.16 21.95
CA THR A 6 0.12 -40.44 20.96
C THR A 6 1.47 -40.12 21.59
N ILE A 7 2.41 -41.01 21.31
CA ILE A 7 3.84 -40.87 21.56
C ILE A 7 4.41 -40.01 20.43
N GLY A 8 5.03 -38.88 20.76
CA GLY A 8 5.98 -38.22 19.86
C GLY A 8 5.85 -36.71 19.85
N GLY A 9 6.65 -36.04 20.68
CA GLY A 9 6.98 -34.62 20.51
C GLY A 9 7.83 -34.44 19.25
N GLY A 10 7.19 -34.05 18.15
CA GLY A 10 7.81 -33.54 16.93
C GLY A 10 7.02 -32.32 16.47
N ASP A 11 7.72 -31.30 15.98
CA ASP A 11 7.18 -29.98 15.56
C ASP A 11 5.82 -30.07 14.84
N ASP A 12 4.74 -29.85 15.57
CA ASP A 12 3.35 -29.80 15.04
C ASP A 12 3.12 -28.56 14.16
N ALA A 13 4.07 -27.63 14.12
CA ALA A 13 4.06 -26.47 13.24
C ALA A 13 3.96 -26.84 11.75
N PHE A 14 4.45 -28.02 11.36
CA PHE A 14 4.37 -28.49 9.97
C PHE A 14 2.93 -28.80 9.52
N ASN A 15 2.06 -29.24 10.42
CA ASN A 15 0.66 -29.55 10.15
C ASN A 15 -0.20 -28.30 9.88
N THR A 16 0.30 -27.13 10.27
CA THR A 16 -0.31 -25.82 10.00
C THR A 16 -0.29 -25.48 8.51
N PHE A 17 0.80 -25.82 7.82
CA PHE A 17 1.00 -25.48 6.41
C PHE A 17 0.67 -26.62 5.45
N PHE A 18 0.81 -27.87 5.90
CA PHE A 18 0.62 -29.06 5.07
C PHE A 18 -0.45 -29.98 5.65
N SER A 19 -1.23 -30.63 4.78
CA SER A 19 -2.07 -31.75 5.15
C SER A 19 -1.40 -33.06 4.73
N GLU A 20 -1.33 -34.00 5.65
CA GLU A 20 -0.84 -35.34 5.35
C GLU A 20 -1.95 -36.15 4.67
N THR A 21 -1.67 -36.68 3.50
CA THR A 21 -2.55 -37.60 2.78
C THR A 21 -2.49 -38.98 3.44
N GLY A 22 -3.53 -39.81 3.27
CA GLY A 22 -3.54 -41.20 3.78
C GLY A 22 -2.44 -42.13 3.22
N SER A 23 -1.57 -41.62 2.35
CA SER A 23 -0.38 -42.31 1.83
C SER A 23 0.95 -41.82 2.46
N GLY A 24 0.89 -40.97 3.48
CA GLY A 24 2.07 -40.38 4.14
C GLY A 24 2.74 -39.23 3.36
N LYS A 25 2.10 -38.73 2.29
CA LYS A 25 2.58 -37.59 1.52
C LYS A 25 1.97 -36.30 2.03
N HIS A 26 2.76 -35.24 2.09
CA HIS A 26 2.32 -33.93 2.54
C HIS A 26 1.90 -33.08 1.33
N VAL A 27 0.71 -32.46 1.38
CA VAL A 27 0.25 -31.50 0.38
C VAL A 27 0.02 -30.14 1.04
N PRO A 28 0.42 -29.02 0.42
CA PRO A 28 0.17 -27.69 0.98
C PRO A 28 -1.33 -27.47 1.17
N ARG A 29 -1.74 -26.99 2.35
CA ARG A 29 -3.15 -26.64 2.62
C ARG A 29 -3.61 -25.43 1.82
N ALA A 30 -2.67 -24.54 1.48
CA ALA A 30 -2.85 -23.41 0.59
C ALA A 30 -1.68 -23.35 -0.39
N VAL A 31 -1.96 -23.12 -1.66
CA VAL A 31 -0.95 -22.78 -2.68
C VAL A 31 -1.06 -21.30 -2.93
N PHE A 32 -0.09 -20.53 -2.43
CA PHE A 32 0.06 -19.14 -2.83
C PHE A 32 0.73 -19.13 -4.20
N VAL A 33 -0.07 -18.89 -5.24
CA VAL A 33 0.45 -18.60 -6.58
C VAL A 33 0.47 -17.10 -6.70
N ASP A 34 1.67 -16.53 -6.65
CA ASP A 34 1.86 -15.14 -7.05
C ASP A 34 1.65 -15.07 -8.56
N LEU A 35 0.62 -14.36 -8.99
CA LEU A 35 0.26 -14.27 -10.40
C LEU A 35 1.12 -13.23 -11.13
N GLU A 36 1.72 -12.26 -10.43
CA GLU A 36 2.51 -11.17 -11.03
C GLU A 36 3.59 -10.62 -10.04
N PRO A 37 4.57 -11.44 -9.61
CA PRO A 37 5.58 -11.05 -8.60
C PRO A 37 6.37 -9.79 -8.98
N THR A 38 6.55 -9.58 -10.29
CA THR A 38 7.35 -8.47 -10.81
C THR A 38 6.78 -7.10 -10.50
N VAL A 39 5.48 -6.96 -10.22
CA VAL A 39 4.88 -5.64 -9.94
C VAL A 39 5.33 -5.11 -8.58
N ILE A 40 5.35 -5.96 -7.55
CA ILE A 40 5.84 -5.59 -6.21
C ILE A 40 7.35 -5.30 -6.27
N ASP A 41 8.11 -6.11 -7.02
CA ASP A 41 9.54 -5.88 -7.23
C ASP A 41 9.82 -4.52 -7.88
N GLU A 42 9.02 -4.11 -8.86
CA GLU A 42 9.14 -2.80 -9.52
C GLU A 42 8.84 -1.63 -8.56
N VAL A 43 7.85 -1.77 -7.69
CA VAL A 43 7.55 -0.81 -6.61
C VAL A 43 8.76 -0.69 -5.69
N ILE A 44 9.23 -1.79 -5.09
CA ILE A 44 10.37 -1.81 -4.17
C ILE A 44 11.64 -1.29 -4.84
N SER A 45 11.89 -1.68 -6.09
CA SER A 45 13.01 -1.20 -6.89
C SER A 45 12.95 0.31 -7.08
N SER A 46 11.75 0.87 -7.32
CA SER A 46 11.56 2.31 -7.50
C SER A 46 11.74 3.10 -6.21
N LEU A 47 11.20 2.60 -5.08
CA LEU A 47 11.39 3.17 -3.74
C LEU A 47 12.87 3.25 -3.35
N THR A 48 13.64 2.20 -3.64
CA THR A 48 15.05 2.11 -3.26
C THR A 48 16.00 2.65 -4.33
N ALA A 49 15.49 3.17 -5.45
CA ALA A 49 16.31 3.61 -6.56
C ALA A 49 17.19 4.81 -6.19
N SER A 50 16.68 5.75 -5.39
CA SER A 50 17.41 6.93 -4.90
C SER A 50 18.59 6.59 -3.99
N LEU A 51 18.55 5.43 -3.32
CA LEU A 51 19.65 4.93 -2.50
C LEU A 51 20.76 4.26 -3.33
N ARG A 52 20.41 3.72 -4.50
CA ARG A 52 21.29 2.88 -5.32
C ARG A 52 21.91 3.63 -6.49
N PHE A 53 21.27 4.70 -6.94
CA PHE A 53 21.65 5.45 -8.12
C PHE A 53 21.53 6.95 -7.87
N ASP A 54 22.40 7.70 -8.54
CA ASP A 54 22.30 9.15 -8.56
C ASP A 54 21.11 9.60 -9.43
N GLY A 55 20.48 10.70 -9.05
CA GLY A 55 19.26 11.22 -9.65
C GLY A 55 19.26 12.75 -9.67
N ALA A 56 18.40 13.35 -10.49
CA ALA A 56 18.28 14.81 -10.55
C ALA A 56 17.52 15.40 -9.35
N LEU A 57 16.63 14.60 -8.77
CA LEU A 57 15.85 14.96 -7.59
C LEU A 57 15.78 13.69 -6.75
N ASN A 58 16.57 13.65 -5.67
CA ASN A 58 16.63 12.48 -4.80
C ASN A 58 15.66 12.70 -3.64
N VAL A 59 14.73 11.78 -3.47
CA VAL A 59 13.94 11.66 -2.23
C VAL A 59 14.49 10.45 -1.49
N ASP A 60 15.00 10.67 -0.28
CA ASP A 60 15.54 9.62 0.56
C ASP A 60 14.40 8.84 1.26
N VAL A 61 14.62 7.57 1.56
CA VAL A 61 13.73 6.77 2.41
C VAL A 61 13.68 7.36 3.83
N THR A 62 14.80 7.91 4.32
CA THR A 62 14.84 8.63 5.60
C THR A 62 13.93 9.86 5.59
N GLU A 63 13.82 10.50 4.43
CA GLU A 63 12.92 11.63 4.19
C GLU A 63 11.45 11.20 4.19
N PHE A 64 11.09 9.92 4.00
CA PHE A 64 9.69 9.51 4.06
C PHE A 64 9.09 9.67 5.45
N GLN A 65 9.85 9.40 6.52
CA GLN A 65 9.35 9.58 7.87
C GLN A 65 9.05 11.06 8.17
N THR A 66 9.93 11.97 7.76
CA THR A 66 9.74 13.40 8.00
C THR A 66 8.71 14.04 7.08
N ASN A 67 8.51 13.48 5.89
CA ASN A 67 7.72 14.11 4.84
C ASN A 67 6.33 13.52 4.64
N LEU A 68 6.17 12.24 4.99
CA LEU A 68 4.96 11.48 4.70
C LEU A 68 4.21 11.04 5.96
N VAL A 69 4.82 11.15 7.14
CA VAL A 69 4.21 10.76 8.42
C VAL A 69 3.99 12.01 9.28
N PRO A 70 2.84 12.72 9.11
CA PRO A 70 2.52 13.92 9.89
C PRO A 70 2.30 13.60 11.37
N TYR A 71 1.74 12.42 11.66
CA TYR A 71 1.46 11.93 13.01
C TYR A 71 2.06 10.54 13.20
N PRO A 72 2.72 10.25 14.33
CA PRO A 72 3.38 8.96 14.54
C PRO A 72 2.48 7.73 14.40
N ARG A 73 1.18 7.82 14.71
CA ARG A 73 0.21 6.71 14.55
C ARG A 73 -0.22 6.52 13.08
N ILE A 74 -0.22 7.59 12.28
CA ILE A 74 -0.66 7.61 10.88
C ILE A 74 0.56 7.44 9.96
N HIS A 75 1.16 6.26 10.01
CA HIS A 75 2.37 5.91 9.24
C HIS A 75 2.15 4.80 8.21
N PHE A 76 0.89 4.57 7.81
CA PHE A 76 0.55 3.53 6.84
C PHE A 76 0.40 4.11 5.45
N MET A 77 1.39 3.80 4.61
CA MET A 77 1.52 4.36 3.28
C MET A 77 0.81 3.52 2.23
N LEU A 78 0.11 4.18 1.32
CA LEU A 78 -0.39 3.58 0.11
C LEU A 78 0.65 3.69 -1.00
N SER A 79 0.86 2.61 -1.74
CA SER A 79 1.71 2.60 -2.92
C SER A 79 0.89 2.42 -4.19
N SER A 80 1.34 3.04 -5.27
CA SER A 80 0.79 2.89 -6.61
C SER A 80 1.91 2.90 -7.63
N TYR A 81 1.74 2.16 -8.71
CA TYR A 81 2.73 2.06 -9.78
C TYR A 81 2.07 2.24 -11.13
N ALA A 82 2.69 3.07 -11.97
CA ALA A 82 2.27 3.26 -13.33
C ALA A 82 3.47 3.44 -14.28
N PRO A 83 3.42 2.86 -15.49
CA PRO A 83 2.34 2.03 -16.01
C PRO A 83 2.57 0.53 -15.71
N VAL A 84 1.50 -0.23 -15.56
CA VAL A 84 1.54 -1.71 -15.52
C VAL A 84 1.03 -2.22 -16.87
N ILE A 85 1.95 -2.62 -17.75
CA ILE A 85 1.64 -3.05 -19.12
C ILE A 85 2.18 -4.46 -19.32
N SER A 86 1.35 -5.35 -19.86
CA SER A 86 1.78 -6.71 -20.22
C SER A 86 2.79 -6.68 -21.37
N ALA A 87 3.80 -7.54 -21.31
CA ALA A 87 4.81 -7.74 -22.34
C ALA A 87 4.21 -8.03 -23.73
N GLU A 88 3.01 -8.63 -23.79
CA GLU A 88 2.28 -8.90 -25.04
C GLU A 88 1.72 -7.62 -25.70
N LYS A 89 1.46 -6.57 -24.91
CA LYS A 89 0.83 -5.31 -25.34
C LYS A 89 1.81 -4.14 -25.51
N ALA A 90 3.11 -4.39 -25.37
CA ALA A 90 4.17 -3.38 -25.32
C ALA A 90 4.29 -2.48 -26.56
N TYR A 91 3.72 -2.87 -27.71
CA TYR A 91 4.04 -2.28 -29.00
C TYR A 91 3.17 -1.08 -29.43
N HIS A 92 2.14 -0.71 -28.67
CA HIS A 92 1.13 0.22 -29.18
C HIS A 92 1.19 1.65 -28.64
N GLU A 93 1.67 1.92 -27.42
CA GLU A 93 1.65 3.28 -26.86
C GLU A 93 2.85 3.57 -25.94
N GLN A 94 3.58 4.65 -26.25
CA GLN A 94 4.52 5.25 -25.30
C GLN A 94 3.76 6.28 -24.47
N LEU A 95 3.56 5.98 -23.19
CA LEU A 95 2.86 6.89 -22.28
C LEU A 95 3.73 8.10 -21.95
N SER A 96 3.14 9.28 -22.00
CA SER A 96 3.72 10.55 -21.56
C SER A 96 3.84 10.60 -20.04
N VAL A 97 4.67 11.53 -19.54
CA VAL A 97 4.79 11.79 -18.09
C VAL A 97 3.43 12.13 -17.50
N ALA A 98 2.64 12.96 -18.18
CA ALA A 98 1.30 13.33 -17.70
C ALA A 98 0.35 12.12 -17.60
N GLU A 99 0.37 11.20 -18.56
CA GLU A 99 -0.48 10.01 -18.52
C GLU A 99 -0.09 9.07 -17.39
N ILE A 100 1.19 8.76 -17.20
CA ILE A 100 1.62 7.88 -16.10
C ILE A 100 1.37 8.53 -14.73
N THR A 101 1.54 9.86 -14.61
CA THR A 101 1.22 10.59 -13.38
C THR A 101 -0.27 10.51 -13.08
N ASN A 102 -1.14 10.68 -14.07
CA ASN A 102 -2.59 10.55 -13.89
C ASN A 102 -2.98 9.13 -13.45
N SER A 103 -2.44 8.11 -14.13
CA SER A 103 -2.70 6.71 -13.80
C SER A 103 -2.27 6.36 -12.37
N ALA A 104 -1.21 6.97 -11.84
CA ALA A 104 -0.78 6.73 -10.46
C ALA A 104 -1.83 7.09 -9.40
N PHE A 105 -2.76 8.02 -9.70
CA PHE A 105 -3.86 8.40 -8.82
C PHE A 105 -5.16 7.62 -9.08
N GLU A 106 -5.18 6.74 -10.09
CA GLU A 106 -6.34 5.89 -10.36
C GLU A 106 -6.38 4.70 -9.37
N PRO A 107 -7.57 4.34 -8.85
CA PRO A 107 -7.69 3.21 -7.93
C PRO A 107 -7.17 1.88 -8.51
N SER A 108 -7.17 1.73 -9.84
CA SER A 108 -6.67 0.54 -10.53
C SER A 108 -5.15 0.34 -10.43
N SER A 109 -4.40 1.39 -10.11
CA SER A 109 -2.94 1.35 -10.00
C SER A 109 -2.45 1.22 -8.56
N MET A 110 -3.36 1.27 -7.59
CA MET A 110 -3.04 1.14 -6.16
C MET A 110 -2.75 -0.31 -5.78
N MET A 111 -1.73 -0.51 -4.93
CA MET A 111 -1.34 -1.83 -4.42
C MET A 111 -2.18 -2.29 -3.23
N ALA A 112 -2.97 -1.39 -2.65
CA ALA A 112 -3.97 -1.70 -1.66
C ALA A 112 -5.36 -1.39 -2.22
N LYS A 113 -6.33 -2.25 -1.93
CA LYS A 113 -7.71 -2.06 -2.38
C LYS A 113 -8.40 -1.01 -1.50
N CYS A 114 -8.29 0.25 -1.87
CA CYS A 114 -9.03 1.35 -1.27
C CYS A 114 -9.32 2.38 -2.34
N ASP A 115 -10.39 3.16 -2.16
CA ASP A 115 -10.68 4.24 -3.08
C ASP A 115 -10.06 5.55 -2.56
N PRO A 116 -9.00 6.08 -3.19
CA PRO A 116 -8.40 7.35 -2.77
C PRO A 116 -9.37 8.53 -2.84
N ARG A 117 -10.50 8.40 -3.55
CA ARG A 117 -11.53 9.44 -3.67
C ARG A 117 -12.43 9.55 -2.45
N HIS A 118 -12.46 8.53 -1.59
CA HIS A 118 -13.18 8.55 -0.31
C HIS A 118 -12.34 9.09 0.85
N GLY A 119 -11.09 9.49 0.58
CA GLY A 119 -10.20 10.02 1.59
C GLY A 119 -9.48 11.27 1.09
N LYS A 120 -8.62 11.80 1.95
CA LYS A 120 -7.78 12.96 1.68
C LYS A 120 -6.32 12.55 1.76
N TYR A 121 -5.50 13.14 0.91
CA TYR A 121 -4.06 12.97 0.91
C TYR A 121 -3.44 13.91 1.93
N MET A 122 -2.68 13.37 2.87
CA MET A 122 -1.84 14.14 3.79
C MET A 122 -0.49 14.45 3.17
N ALA A 123 0.05 13.52 2.40
CA ALA A 123 1.32 13.69 1.70
C ALA A 123 1.42 12.72 0.53
N CYS A 124 2.16 13.11 -0.51
CA CYS A 124 2.34 12.32 -1.71
C CYS A 124 3.76 12.47 -2.26
N CYS A 125 4.45 11.37 -2.48
CA CYS A 125 5.75 11.31 -3.13
C CYS A 125 5.65 10.56 -4.46
N LEU A 126 6.05 11.20 -5.56
CA LEU A 126 6.10 10.65 -6.90
C LEU A 126 7.55 10.41 -7.31
N MET A 127 7.95 9.15 -7.43
CA MET A 127 9.29 8.74 -7.82
C MET A 127 9.29 8.28 -9.27
N TYR A 128 9.75 9.17 -10.15
CA TYR A 128 9.85 8.92 -11.57
C TYR A 128 11.16 8.22 -11.92
N ARG A 129 11.08 7.33 -12.92
CA ARG A 129 12.23 6.61 -13.47
C ARG A 129 12.25 6.68 -14.99
N GLY A 130 13.44 6.77 -15.57
CA GLY A 130 13.70 6.71 -17.01
C GLY A 130 13.69 8.07 -17.71
N ASP A 131 13.21 8.09 -18.95
CA ASP A 131 13.17 9.29 -19.80
C ASP A 131 12.08 10.26 -19.32
N VAL A 132 12.42 11.08 -18.35
CA VAL A 132 11.51 12.01 -17.67
C VAL A 132 12.15 13.39 -17.55
N VAL A 133 11.46 14.40 -18.08
CA VAL A 133 11.91 15.79 -18.04
C VAL A 133 11.28 16.50 -16.83
N PRO A 134 12.05 17.19 -15.96
CA PRO A 134 11.50 17.86 -14.77
C PRO A 134 10.38 18.86 -15.06
N LYS A 135 10.43 19.54 -16.22
CA LYS A 135 9.38 20.46 -16.67
C LYS A 135 8.03 19.76 -16.83
N ASP A 136 8.04 18.55 -17.39
CA ASP A 136 6.83 17.79 -17.67
C ASP A 136 6.24 17.21 -16.37
N VAL A 137 7.10 16.84 -15.41
CA VAL A 137 6.68 16.45 -14.05
C VAL A 137 5.95 17.61 -13.37
N ASN A 138 6.52 18.82 -13.39
CA ASN A 138 5.88 19.99 -12.78
C ASN A 138 4.53 20.32 -13.44
N ALA A 139 4.43 20.22 -14.77
CA ALA A 139 3.19 20.42 -15.50
C ALA A 139 2.13 19.35 -15.18
N ALA A 140 2.55 18.08 -15.08
CA ALA A 140 1.67 16.97 -14.71
C ALA A 140 1.14 17.14 -13.27
N VAL A 141 2.00 17.44 -12.31
CA VAL A 141 1.61 17.69 -10.91
C VAL A 141 0.69 18.92 -10.80
N ALA A 142 0.95 19.99 -11.53
CA ALA A 142 0.06 21.15 -11.57
C ALA A 142 -1.35 20.77 -12.08
N THR A 143 -1.42 19.86 -13.05
CA THR A 143 -2.70 19.31 -13.56
C THR A 143 -3.39 18.42 -12.54
N ILE A 144 -2.64 17.60 -11.80
CA ILE A 144 -3.20 16.78 -10.72
C ILE A 144 -3.85 17.64 -9.64
N LYS A 145 -3.20 18.74 -9.24
CA LYS A 145 -3.71 19.65 -8.21
C LYS A 145 -5.04 20.32 -8.55
N THR A 146 -5.41 20.41 -9.83
CA THR A 146 -6.68 21.00 -10.25
C THR A 146 -7.82 19.98 -10.34
N LYS A 147 -7.52 18.68 -10.20
CA LYS A 147 -8.54 17.62 -10.24
C LYS A 147 -9.31 17.56 -8.93
N ARG A 148 -10.63 17.79 -9.01
CA ARG A 148 -11.55 17.69 -7.86
C ARG A 148 -11.59 16.31 -7.19
N THR A 149 -11.22 15.25 -7.92
CA THR A 149 -11.18 13.88 -7.41
C THR A 149 -9.97 13.58 -6.53
N ILE A 150 -9.01 14.51 -6.44
CA ILE A 150 -7.77 14.35 -5.68
C ILE A 150 -7.74 15.46 -4.65
N GLN A 151 -8.13 15.13 -3.42
CA GLN A 151 -8.24 16.08 -2.33
C GLN A 151 -7.05 15.93 -1.39
N PHE A 152 -6.42 17.05 -1.03
CA PHE A 152 -5.41 17.12 0.01
C PHE A 152 -6.04 17.74 1.26
N VAL A 153 -5.46 17.46 2.43
CA VAL A 153 -5.79 18.15 3.67
C VAL A 153 -5.36 19.62 3.61
N ASP A 154 -6.10 20.51 4.26
CA ASP A 154 -5.92 21.97 4.15
C ASP A 154 -4.57 22.47 4.64
N TRP A 155 -4.02 21.83 5.66
CA TRP A 155 -2.70 22.13 6.20
C TRP A 155 -1.55 21.59 5.33
N CYS A 156 -1.84 20.86 4.24
CA CYS A 156 -0.86 20.36 3.28
C CYS A 156 -1.20 20.68 1.80
N PRO A 157 -1.33 21.97 1.42
CA PRO A 157 -1.77 22.36 0.07
C PRO A 157 -0.72 22.08 -1.01
N THR A 158 0.54 21.83 -0.63
CA THR A 158 1.67 21.58 -1.54
C THR A 158 2.32 20.21 -1.31
N GLY A 159 1.59 19.23 -0.76
CA GLY A 159 2.07 17.92 -0.31
C GLY A 159 2.71 16.98 -1.34
N PHE A 160 3.11 17.47 -2.52
CA PHE A 160 3.82 16.70 -3.53
C PHE A 160 5.32 16.82 -3.36
N LYS A 161 5.97 15.68 -3.19
CA LYS A 161 7.41 15.52 -3.41
C LYS A 161 7.63 14.73 -4.69
N CYS A 162 8.60 15.14 -5.47
CA CYS A 162 8.96 14.43 -6.69
C CYS A 162 10.41 13.95 -6.55
N GLY A 163 10.69 12.76 -7.06
CA GLY A 163 12.04 12.25 -7.27
C GLY A 163 12.20 11.84 -8.73
N ILE A 164 13.38 12.04 -9.32
CA ILE A 164 13.65 11.68 -10.71
C ILE A 164 14.98 10.94 -10.80
N ASN A 165 14.89 9.70 -11.26
CA ASN A 165 16.03 8.87 -11.60
C ASN A 165 16.05 8.60 -13.11
N TYR A 166 17.15 8.94 -13.79
CA TYR A 166 17.23 8.79 -15.25
C TYR A 166 17.45 7.35 -15.73
N GLN A 167 17.71 6.41 -14.83
CA GLN A 167 17.78 5.00 -15.19
C GLN A 167 16.36 4.45 -15.43
N PRO A 168 16.09 3.89 -16.62
CA PRO A 168 14.80 3.31 -16.93
C PRO A 168 14.49 2.09 -16.02
N PRO A 169 13.21 1.81 -15.78
CA PRO A 169 12.79 0.56 -15.15
C PRO A 169 13.35 -0.66 -15.90
N THR A 170 13.72 -1.70 -15.16
CA THR A 170 14.34 -2.90 -15.73
C THR A 170 13.49 -4.11 -15.44
N VAL A 171 12.92 -4.69 -16.49
CA VAL A 171 12.09 -5.89 -16.38
C VAL A 171 12.93 -7.17 -16.27
N VAL A 172 12.43 -8.14 -15.53
CA VAL A 172 13.03 -9.47 -15.40
C VAL A 172 12.87 -10.24 -16.73
N PRO A 173 13.94 -10.86 -17.28
CA PRO A 173 13.81 -11.69 -18.48
C PRO A 173 12.80 -12.83 -18.28
N GLY A 174 11.81 -12.90 -19.18
CA GLY A 174 10.73 -13.88 -19.07
C GLY A 174 9.60 -13.48 -18.12
N GLY A 175 9.63 -12.28 -17.54
CA GLY A 175 8.52 -11.71 -16.78
C GLY A 175 7.42 -11.13 -17.66
N ASP A 176 6.27 -10.87 -17.05
CA ASP A 176 5.05 -10.47 -17.75
C ASP A 176 4.96 -8.96 -18.00
N LEU A 177 5.86 -8.15 -17.43
CA LEU A 177 5.89 -6.70 -17.62
C LEU A 177 6.64 -6.28 -18.89
N ALA A 178 6.05 -5.34 -19.62
CA ALA A 178 6.64 -4.71 -20.78
C ALA A 178 7.82 -3.81 -20.40
N LYS A 179 8.82 -3.75 -21.28
CA LYS A 179 9.87 -2.73 -21.18
C LYS A 179 9.28 -1.35 -21.48
N VAL A 180 9.38 -0.45 -20.52
CA VAL A 180 8.90 0.94 -20.63
C VAL A 180 10.06 1.92 -20.55
N GLN A 181 9.94 3.04 -21.25
CA GLN A 181 10.96 4.11 -21.22
C GLN A 181 10.89 4.94 -19.94
N ARG A 182 9.70 4.97 -19.31
CA ARG A 182 9.44 5.73 -18.11
C ARG A 182 8.37 5.06 -17.24
N ALA A 183 8.49 5.23 -15.93
CA ALA A 183 7.50 4.82 -14.95
C ALA A 183 7.49 5.80 -13.77
N VAL A 184 6.44 5.72 -12.96
CA VAL A 184 6.29 6.46 -11.72
C VAL A 184 5.78 5.50 -10.63
N CYS A 185 6.45 5.54 -9.48
CA CYS A 185 5.96 4.94 -8.26
C CYS A 185 5.47 6.06 -7.34
N MET A 186 4.21 6.00 -6.95
CA MET A 186 3.64 6.91 -5.96
C MET A 186 3.65 6.24 -4.60
N ILE A 187 4.04 7.00 -3.57
CA ILE A 187 3.90 6.64 -2.16
C ILE A 187 3.18 7.79 -1.49
N SER A 188 2.00 7.51 -0.96
CA SER A 188 1.10 8.52 -0.45
C SER A 188 0.53 8.14 0.89
N ASN A 189 0.44 9.09 1.81
CA ASN A 189 -0.31 8.94 3.04
C ASN A 189 -1.70 9.50 2.79
N SER A 190 -2.72 8.65 2.89
CA SER A 190 -4.11 9.01 2.63
C SER A 190 -5.01 8.36 3.67
N THR A 191 -6.04 9.10 4.10
CA THR A 191 -7.05 8.59 5.04
C THR A 191 -7.85 7.42 4.46
N SER A 192 -7.84 7.22 3.13
CA SER A 192 -8.48 6.07 2.47
C SER A 192 -7.93 4.71 2.92
N VAL A 193 -6.74 4.65 3.53
CA VAL A 193 -6.20 3.41 4.12
C VAL A 193 -7.09 2.88 5.26
N ALA A 194 -7.90 3.72 5.90
CA ALA A 194 -8.87 3.31 6.92
C ALA A 194 -9.85 2.24 6.40
N GLU A 195 -10.21 2.27 5.11
CA GLU A 195 -11.04 1.22 4.50
C GLU A 195 -10.39 -0.17 4.56
N VAL A 196 -9.05 -0.23 4.57
CA VAL A 196 -8.30 -1.49 4.69
C VAL A 196 -8.45 -2.05 6.10
N PHE A 197 -8.24 -1.21 7.11
CA PHE A 197 -8.38 -1.57 8.53
C PHE A 197 -9.81 -2.01 8.85
N SER A 198 -10.81 -1.24 8.40
CA SER A 198 -12.22 -1.54 8.66
C SER A 198 -12.64 -2.94 8.16
N ARG A 199 -12.08 -3.39 7.02
CA ARG A 199 -12.34 -4.75 6.51
C ARG A 199 -11.62 -5.83 7.30
N ILE A 200 -10.46 -5.54 7.87
CA ILE A 200 -9.73 -6.46 8.75
C ILE A 200 -10.50 -6.58 10.06
N ASP A 201 -10.89 -5.46 10.66
CA ASP A 201 -11.71 -5.36 11.88
C ASP A 201 -13.01 -6.12 11.74
N HIS A 202 -13.75 -5.92 10.65
CA HIS A 202 -14.99 -6.65 10.41
C HIS A 202 -14.80 -8.18 10.40
N LYS A 203 -13.74 -8.68 9.75
CA LYS A 203 -13.45 -10.11 9.72
C LYS A 203 -13.01 -10.63 11.08
N PHE A 204 -12.20 -9.85 11.79
CA PHE A 204 -11.78 -10.14 13.14
C PHE A 204 -12.99 -10.27 14.07
N ASP A 205 -13.87 -9.29 14.07
CA ASP A 205 -15.07 -9.23 14.92
C ASP A 205 -15.97 -10.45 14.70
N LEU A 206 -16.15 -10.87 13.44
CA LEU A 206 -16.92 -12.08 13.10
C LEU A 206 -16.33 -13.36 13.70
N MET A 207 -15.00 -13.51 13.67
CA MET A 207 -14.32 -14.68 14.22
C MET A 207 -14.27 -14.65 15.75
N TYR A 208 -13.92 -13.49 16.31
CA TYR A 208 -13.73 -13.31 17.75
C TYR A 208 -15.05 -13.37 18.52
N ALA A 209 -16.17 -12.91 17.95
CA ALA A 209 -17.51 -13.05 18.53
C ALA A 209 -17.91 -14.52 18.79
N LYS A 210 -17.31 -15.48 18.07
CA LYS A 210 -17.49 -16.92 18.29
C LYS A 210 -16.33 -17.59 19.01
N ARG A 211 -15.32 -16.82 19.44
CA ARG A 211 -14.04 -17.31 19.97
C ARG A 211 -13.41 -18.36 19.04
N ALA A 212 -13.63 -18.21 17.73
CA ALA A 212 -13.10 -19.15 16.75
C ALA A 212 -11.57 -19.02 16.73
N PHE A 213 -10.88 -20.16 16.74
CA PHE A 213 -9.41 -20.26 16.72
C PHE A 213 -8.64 -19.65 17.92
N VAL A 214 -9.28 -18.93 18.84
CA VAL A 214 -8.65 -18.29 20.01
C VAL A 214 -7.80 -19.26 20.84
N HIS A 215 -8.27 -20.49 21.02
CA HIS A 215 -7.58 -21.51 21.81
C HIS A 215 -6.17 -21.87 21.30
N TRP A 216 -5.89 -21.71 20.00
CA TRP A 216 -4.56 -21.92 19.46
C TRP A 216 -3.56 -20.88 19.97
N TYR A 217 -3.99 -19.63 20.10
CA TYR A 217 -3.13 -18.54 20.57
C TYR A 217 -2.92 -18.62 22.09
N VAL A 218 -4.00 -18.83 22.83
CA VAL A 218 -3.94 -18.98 24.30
C VAL A 218 -3.16 -20.25 24.70
N GLY A 219 -3.27 -21.32 23.91
CA GLY A 219 -2.51 -22.55 24.11
C GLY A 219 -0.99 -22.37 23.97
N GLU A 220 -0.55 -21.40 23.17
CA GLU A 220 0.86 -21.03 22.98
C GLU A 220 1.33 -19.93 23.95
N GLY A 221 0.51 -19.57 24.94
CA GLY A 221 0.89 -18.66 26.03
C GLY A 221 0.51 -17.18 25.85
N MET A 222 -0.30 -16.84 24.84
CA MET A 222 -0.86 -15.50 24.66
C MET A 222 -2.03 -15.27 25.64
N GLU A 223 -2.09 -14.13 26.32
CA GLU A 223 -3.25 -13.79 27.15
C GLU A 223 -4.46 -13.43 26.27
N GLU A 224 -5.65 -13.94 26.60
CA GLU A 224 -6.86 -13.66 25.80
C GLU A 224 -7.18 -12.17 25.73
N GLY A 225 -6.81 -11.40 26.76
CA GLY A 225 -7.01 -9.95 26.80
C GLY A 225 -6.28 -9.19 25.70
N GLU A 226 -5.17 -9.72 25.18
CA GLU A 226 -4.37 -9.08 24.12
C GLU A 226 -5.16 -8.94 22.81
N PHE A 227 -6.13 -9.84 22.54
CA PHE A 227 -7.02 -9.71 21.40
C PHE A 227 -7.89 -8.47 21.47
N SER A 228 -8.46 -8.20 22.65
CA SER A 228 -9.31 -7.05 22.87
C SER A 228 -8.50 -5.76 22.84
N GLU A 229 -7.31 -5.76 23.44
CA GLU A 229 -6.40 -4.61 23.42
C GLU A 229 -5.97 -4.23 22.00
N ALA A 230 -5.53 -5.21 21.19
CA ALA A 230 -5.15 -4.97 19.80
C ALA A 230 -6.32 -4.45 18.95
N ARG A 231 -7.53 -4.96 19.21
CA ARG A 231 -8.76 -4.51 18.52
C ARG A 231 -9.16 -3.08 18.90
N GLU A 232 -9.00 -2.71 20.16
CA GLU A 232 -9.24 -1.36 20.66
C GLU A 232 -8.21 -0.36 20.10
N ASP A 233 -6.93 -0.75 19.99
CA ASP A 233 -5.90 0.09 19.38
C ASP A 233 -6.17 0.33 17.88
N LEU A 234 -6.63 -0.70 17.16
CA LEU A 234 -6.99 -0.56 15.75
C LEU A 234 -8.25 0.32 15.56
N ALA A 235 -9.23 0.21 16.47
CA ALA A 235 -10.38 1.13 16.49
C ALA A 235 -9.96 2.59 16.72
N ALA A 236 -9.01 2.82 17.63
CA ALA A 236 -8.47 4.14 17.89
C ALA A 236 -7.72 4.67 16.65
N LEU A 237 -6.96 3.83 15.95
CA LEU A 237 -6.30 4.20 14.70
C LEU A 237 -7.29 4.57 13.60
N GLU A 238 -8.40 3.84 13.44
CA GLU A 238 -9.46 4.21 12.48
C GLU A 238 -10.03 5.60 12.80
N LYS A 239 -10.28 5.87 14.09
CA LYS A 239 -10.73 7.19 14.55
C LYS A 239 -9.71 8.29 14.26
N ASP A 240 -8.42 8.03 14.46
CA ASP A 240 -7.36 8.99 14.12
C ASP A 240 -7.42 9.40 12.63
N TYR A 241 -7.68 8.44 11.72
CA TYR A 241 -7.85 8.73 10.29
C TYR A 241 -9.14 9.49 9.96
N GLU A 242 -10.24 9.20 10.67
CA GLU A 242 -11.51 9.92 10.52
C GLU A 242 -11.37 11.39 10.93
N GLU A 243 -10.72 11.65 12.07
CA GLU A 243 -10.49 13.01 12.58
C GLU A 243 -9.66 13.84 11.60
N VAL A 244 -8.57 13.28 11.05
CA VAL A 244 -7.75 13.97 10.04
C VAL A 244 -8.52 14.20 8.73
N GLY A 245 -9.46 13.33 8.38
CA GLY A 245 -10.34 13.52 7.22
C GLY A 245 -11.35 14.66 7.40
N ALA A 246 -11.91 14.77 8.60
CA ALA A 246 -12.94 15.72 8.97
C ALA A 246 -12.41 17.15 9.22
N GLU A 247 -11.23 17.29 9.82
CA GLU A 247 -10.59 18.61 10.05
C GLU A 247 -10.42 19.44 8.75
N ALA A 248 -10.41 18.78 7.60
CA ALA A 248 -10.30 19.42 6.29
C ALA A 248 -11.64 19.73 5.60
N ASP A 249 -12.80 19.44 6.22
CA ASP A 249 -14.13 19.85 5.70
C ASP A 249 -14.66 21.09 6.45
N GLU A 250 -14.25 21.31 7.70
CA GLU A 250 -14.70 22.46 8.52
C GLU A 250 -14.11 23.81 8.07
N GLY A 251 -13.16 23.82 7.12
CA GLY A 251 -12.54 25.03 6.57
C GLY A 251 -13.29 25.70 5.42
N GLU A 252 -14.31 25.06 4.81
CA GLU A 252 -15.06 25.63 3.67
C GLU A 252 -16.34 26.41 4.07
N ASP A 253 -16.82 26.29 5.31
CA ASP A 253 -18.13 26.84 5.70
C ASP A 253 -18.07 28.22 6.40
N ASP A 254 -16.90 28.80 6.67
CA ASP A 254 -16.77 30.02 7.51
C ASP A 254 -16.29 31.29 6.76
N GLU A 255 -16.04 31.25 5.44
CA GLU A 255 -15.69 32.44 4.62
C GLU A 255 -16.86 32.93 3.73
N GLY A 256 -18.08 32.80 4.23
CA GLY A 256 -19.29 32.96 3.43
C GLY A 256 -20.31 34.00 3.89
N ASP A 257 -20.02 34.92 4.82
CA ASP A 257 -20.93 36.04 5.14
C ASP A 257 -20.22 37.16 5.94
N GLU A 258 -19.47 38.04 5.26
CA GLU A 258 -19.37 39.46 5.69
C GLU A 258 -18.85 40.38 4.57
N TYR A 259 -19.71 41.35 4.22
CA TYR A 259 -19.58 42.55 3.36
C TYR A 259 -19.89 42.45 1.85
#